data_AF-A0A4Q2AJE7-F1
#
_entry.id   AF-A0A4Q2AJE7-F1
#
_cell.length_a   1.000
_cell.length_b   1.000
_cell.length_c   1.000
_cell.angle_alpha   90.00
_cell.angle_beta   90.00
_cell.angle_gamma   90.00
#
_symmetry.space_group_name_H-M   'P 1'
#
loop_
_entity.id
_entity.type
_entity.pdbx_description
1 polymer ?
#
loop_
_entity_poly.entity_id
_entity_poly.type
_entity_poly.pdbx_seq_one_letter_code
_entity_poly.pdbx_strand_id
1 'polypeptide(L)'
;MKRFTSSASLVAALACAFALSACAAPSSAPADSSAPAAPPMVGGDRDAHGCIGSAGYAWCEQTQQCERPWELAKQKGFANSAQAYEQFCRNAAAK
;
A
#
# COMPACT_ATOMS: atom_id res chain seq x y z
N MET A 1 55.11 0.41 2.97
CA MET A 1 55.05 -0.12 4.36
C MET A 1 54.60 1.00 5.28
N LYS A 2 53.97 0.62 6.42
CA LYS A 2 53.37 1.45 7.49
C LYS A 2 51.92 1.95 7.23
N ARG A 3 50.94 1.15 7.65
CA ARG A 3 49.70 1.66 8.26
C ARG A 3 49.59 1.07 9.65
N PHE A 4 49.71 1.95 10.64
CA PHE A 4 49.65 1.64 12.05
C PHE A 4 48.21 1.33 12.44
N THR A 5 48.01 0.13 12.99
CA THR A 5 46.81 -0.30 13.69
C THR A 5 46.75 0.38 15.05
N SER A 6 45.68 1.13 15.34
CA SER A 6 45.39 1.59 16.69
C SER A 6 44.32 0.68 17.29
N SER A 7 44.78 -0.33 18.01
CA SER A 7 44.00 -1.09 18.99
C SER A 7 43.76 -0.23 20.22
N ALA A 8 42.50 0.13 20.47
CA ALA A 8 41.90 0.61 21.73
C ALA A 8 40.61 1.32 21.32
N SER A 9 39.39 0.97 21.73
CA SER A 9 38.96 0.41 23.00
C SER A 9 37.63 -0.32 22.79
N LEU A 10 37.64 -1.63 22.99
CA LEU A 10 36.47 -2.38 23.43
C LEU A 10 36.15 -1.93 24.85
N VAL A 11 35.10 -1.14 25.10
CA VAL A 11 34.26 -1.10 26.32
C VAL A 11 33.16 -0.06 26.07
N ALA A 12 31.94 -0.52 25.78
CA ALA A 12 30.67 0.12 26.17
C ALA A 12 29.47 -0.63 25.54
N ALA A 13 29.50 -1.96 25.60
CA ALA A 13 28.27 -2.74 25.61
C ALA A 13 27.79 -2.77 27.07
N LEU A 14 26.47 -2.66 27.30
CA LEU A 14 25.74 -2.58 28.59
C LEU A 14 25.38 -1.16 29.05
N ALA A 15 24.21 -0.67 28.61
CA ALA A 15 23.18 -0.01 29.44
C ALA A 15 22.23 0.84 28.58
N CYS A 16 21.21 0.23 27.98
CA CYS A 16 19.97 0.90 27.54
C CYS A 16 18.83 -0.12 27.37
N ALA A 17 18.79 -1.11 28.26
CA ALA A 17 17.63 -1.97 28.46
C ALA A 17 16.94 -1.51 29.76
N PHE A 18 15.61 -1.59 29.79
CA PHE A 18 14.71 -1.25 30.92
C PHE A 18 14.26 0.20 31.04
N ALA A 19 13.45 0.69 30.08
CA ALA A 19 12.56 1.83 30.34
C ALA A 19 11.28 1.85 29.47
N LEU A 20 10.68 0.69 29.14
CA LEU A 20 9.35 0.61 28.51
C LEU A 20 8.48 -0.35 29.32
N SER A 21 8.15 0.06 30.54
CA SER A 21 7.16 -0.59 31.39
C SER A 21 5.93 0.31 31.53
N ALA A 22 4.77 -0.27 31.25
CA ALA A 22 3.40 0.23 31.46
C ALA A 22 2.92 1.34 30.50
N CYS A 23 1.75 1.25 29.85
CA CYS A 23 0.49 0.68 30.33
C CYS A 23 -0.22 -0.19 29.27
N ALA A 24 -0.56 -1.42 29.66
CA ALA A 24 -1.70 -2.14 29.10
C ALA A 24 -2.92 -1.85 29.98
N ALA A 25 -3.96 -1.27 29.40
CA ALA A 25 -5.30 -1.28 29.99
C ALA A 25 -6.28 -1.82 28.93
N PRO A 26 -6.84 -3.02 29.12
CA PRO A 26 -8.00 -3.44 28.34
C PRO A 26 -9.23 -2.73 28.93
N SER A 27 -9.65 -1.63 28.32
CA SER A 27 -10.98 -1.07 28.58
C SER A 27 -11.96 -1.71 27.61
N SER A 28 -12.40 -2.92 27.94
CA SER A 28 -13.54 -3.56 27.30
C SER A 28 -14.82 -2.93 27.85
N ALA A 29 -15.26 -1.82 27.24
CA ALA A 29 -16.64 -1.39 27.33
C ALA A 29 -17.40 -1.93 26.11
N PRO A 30 -18.60 -2.54 26.25
CA PRO A 30 -19.47 -2.76 25.10
C PRO A 30 -19.99 -1.38 24.67
N ALA A 31 -19.41 -0.84 23.61
CA ALA A 31 -19.98 0.32 22.94
C ALA A 31 -21.24 -0.15 22.20
N ASP A 32 -22.38 -0.05 22.89
CA ASP A 32 -23.71 0.04 22.29
C ASP A 32 -23.69 1.21 21.30
N SER A 33 -23.30 0.92 20.05
CA SER A 33 -23.04 1.91 19.01
C SER A 33 -24.33 2.22 18.28
N SER A 34 -25.27 2.88 18.97
CA SER A 34 -26.38 3.59 18.33
C SER A 34 -25.99 5.04 17.98
N ALA A 35 -24.74 5.24 17.52
CA ALA A 35 -24.33 6.47 16.88
C ALA A 35 -24.72 6.40 15.40
N PRO A 36 -25.27 7.47 14.80
CA PRO A 36 -25.53 7.50 13.36
C PRO A 36 -24.21 7.22 12.65
N ALA A 37 -24.20 6.21 11.77
CA ALA A 37 -23.04 5.88 10.95
C ALA A 37 -22.61 7.14 10.21
N ALA A 38 -21.35 7.54 10.39
CA ALA A 38 -20.76 8.62 9.63
C ALA A 38 -20.93 8.33 8.13
N PRO A 39 -21.11 9.35 7.27
CA PRO A 39 -21.25 9.12 5.84
C PRO A 39 -20.03 8.36 5.31
N PRO A 40 -20.21 7.44 4.34
CA PRO A 40 -19.10 6.69 3.76
C PRO A 40 -18.06 7.65 3.19
N MET A 41 -16.79 7.43 3.54
CA MET A 41 -15.68 8.23 3.06
C MET A 41 -15.47 8.00 1.56
N VAL A 42 -15.50 9.08 0.76
CA VAL A 42 -15.18 9.02 -0.68
C VAL A 42 -13.73 8.56 -0.86
N GLY A 43 -13.50 7.62 -1.79
CA GLY A 43 -12.18 7.06 -2.05
C GLY A 43 -11.68 6.08 -0.97
N GLY A 44 -12.57 5.60 -0.09
CA GLY A 44 -12.28 4.52 0.86
C GLY A 44 -12.27 3.12 0.23
N ASP A 45 -12.58 2.99 -1.05
CA ASP A 45 -12.77 1.74 -1.80
C ASP A 45 -11.53 1.32 -2.60
N ARG A 46 -10.35 1.42 -1.98
CA ARG A 46 -9.10 0.94 -2.59
C ARG A 46 -9.08 -0.59 -2.67
N ASP A 47 -8.69 -1.13 -3.83
CA ASP A 47 -8.43 -2.56 -4.01
C ASP A 47 -7.03 -2.98 -3.51
N ALA A 48 -6.64 -4.24 -3.74
CA ALA A 48 -5.34 -4.78 -3.35
C ALA A 48 -4.13 -4.09 -4.00
N HIS A 49 -4.33 -3.43 -5.14
CA HIS A 49 -3.32 -2.64 -5.85
C HIS A 49 -3.38 -1.16 -5.49
N GLY A 50 -4.33 -0.76 -4.62
CA GLY A 50 -4.56 0.62 -4.24
C GLY A 50 -5.41 1.41 -5.22
N CYS A 51 -6.01 0.76 -6.23
CA CYS A 51 -6.86 1.44 -7.21
C CYS A 51 -8.22 1.79 -6.59
N ILE A 52 -8.70 3.00 -6.86
CA ILE A 52 -9.99 3.49 -6.38
C ILE A 52 -11.05 3.23 -7.46
N GLY A 53 -11.83 2.17 -7.29
CA GLY A 53 -12.84 1.74 -8.27
C GLY A 53 -13.93 2.80 -8.51
N SER A 54 -14.35 3.51 -7.45
CA SER A 54 -15.33 4.60 -7.50
C SER A 54 -14.86 5.81 -8.29
N ALA A 55 -13.54 6.01 -8.41
CA ALA A 55 -12.93 7.02 -9.29
C ALA A 55 -12.71 6.49 -10.73
N GLY A 56 -13.02 5.21 -10.97
CA GLY A 56 -12.90 4.54 -12.26
C GLY A 56 -11.50 4.06 -12.58
N TYR A 57 -10.66 3.86 -11.56
CA TYR A 57 -9.35 3.24 -11.73
C TYR A 57 -9.45 1.71 -11.63
N ALA A 58 -8.75 1.02 -12.53
CA ALA A 58 -8.58 -0.42 -12.52
C ALA A 58 -7.10 -0.77 -12.67
N TRP A 59 -6.65 -1.84 -12.01
CA TRP A 59 -5.29 -2.30 -12.13
C TRP A 59 -5.00 -2.90 -13.51
N CYS A 60 -3.89 -2.50 -14.12
CA CYS A 60 -3.41 -3.02 -15.39
C CYS A 60 -2.05 -3.69 -15.23
N GLU A 61 -2.00 -5.03 -15.34
CA GLU A 61 -0.74 -5.78 -15.24
C GLU A 61 0.30 -5.33 -16.28
N GLN A 62 -0.12 -4.92 -17.48
CA GLN A 62 0.79 -4.46 -18.53
C GLN A 62 1.51 -3.14 -18.18
N THR A 63 0.83 -2.20 -17.54
CA THR A 63 1.43 -0.90 -17.18
C THR A 63 1.89 -0.84 -15.72
N GLN A 64 1.54 -1.87 -14.93
CA GLN A 64 1.75 -1.94 -13.48
C GLN A 64 1.20 -0.68 -12.77
N GLN A 65 0.06 -0.19 -13.23
CA GLN A 65 -0.56 1.06 -12.76
C GLN A 65 -2.08 0.93 -12.69
N CYS A 66 -2.67 1.79 -11.88
CA CYS A 66 -4.10 2.04 -11.86
C CYS A 66 -4.47 2.94 -13.04
N GLU A 67 -5.12 2.37 -14.04
CA GLU A 67 -5.49 3.04 -15.29
C GLU A 67 -7.00 3.29 -15.32
N ARG A 68 -7.43 4.34 -16.03
CA ARG A 68 -8.86 4.51 -16.35
C ARG A 68 -9.12 3.87 -17.71
N PRO A 69 -9.91 2.78 -17.80
CA PRO A 69 -10.02 1.98 -19.02
C PRO A 69 -10.35 2.78 -20.28
N TRP A 70 -11.19 3.80 -20.18
CA TRP A 70 -11.61 4.63 -21.31
C TRP A 70 -10.54 5.64 -21.77
N GLU A 71 -9.74 6.17 -20.85
CA GLU A 71 -8.63 7.05 -21.20
C GLU A 71 -7.52 6.24 -21.86
N LEU A 72 -7.21 5.08 -21.29
CA LEU A 72 -6.22 4.17 -21.85
C LEU A 72 -6.65 3.64 -23.23
N ALA A 73 -7.93 3.26 -23.40
CA ALA A 73 -8.49 2.85 -24.68
C ALA A 73 -8.30 3.93 -25.76
N LYS A 74 -8.61 5.19 -25.42
CA LYS A 74 -8.41 6.34 -26.33
C LYS A 74 -6.93 6.55 -26.67
N GLN A 75 -6.04 6.43 -25.69
CA GLN A 75 -4.59 6.64 -25.87
C GLN A 75 -3.92 5.52 -26.67
N LYS A 76 -4.32 4.27 -26.43
CA LYS A 76 -3.70 3.07 -27.04
C LYS A 76 -4.42 2.60 -28.31
N GLY A 77 -5.58 3.17 -28.63
CA GLY A 77 -6.31 2.90 -29.86
C GLY A 77 -7.05 1.55 -29.87
N PHE A 78 -7.59 1.13 -28.72
CA PHE A 78 -8.44 -0.08 -28.64
C PHE A 78 -9.88 0.28 -28.25
N ALA A 79 -10.79 -0.70 -28.37
CA ALA A 79 -12.21 -0.48 -28.08
C ALA A 79 -12.42 -0.09 -26.60
N ASN A 80 -13.29 0.89 -26.34
CA ASN A 80 -13.68 1.23 -24.97
C ASN A 80 -14.64 0.18 -24.40
N SER A 81 -14.11 -0.98 -24.01
CA SER A 81 -14.84 -2.10 -23.41
C SER A 81 -13.99 -2.82 -22.36
N ALA A 82 -14.65 -3.47 -21.41
CA ALA A 82 -13.99 -4.26 -20.37
C ALA A 82 -13.11 -5.37 -20.97
N GLN A 83 -13.63 -6.07 -21.99
CA GLN A 83 -12.91 -7.16 -22.67
C GLN A 83 -11.61 -6.69 -23.33
N ALA A 84 -11.66 -5.55 -24.03
CA ALA A 84 -10.47 -5.01 -24.70
C ALA A 84 -9.44 -4.49 -23.70
N TYR A 85 -9.90 -3.89 -22.59
CA TYR A 85 -9.03 -3.48 -21.49
C TYR A 85 -8.35 -4.68 -20.81
N GLU A 86 -9.09 -5.74 -20.47
CA GLU A 86 -8.54 -6.98 -19.89
C GLU A 86 -7.54 -7.65 -20.83
N GLN A 87 -7.84 -7.66 -22.14
CA GLN A 87 -6.91 -8.21 -23.13
C GLN A 87 -5.64 -7.37 -23.21
N PHE A 88 -5.75 -6.05 -23.24
CA PHE A 88 -4.60 -5.16 -23.18
C PHE A 88 -3.78 -5.43 -21.91
N CYS A 89 -4.42 -5.43 -20.75
CA CYS A 89 -3.70 -5.54 -19.48
C CYS A 89 -3.08 -6.92 -19.23
N ARG A 90 -3.65 -8.02 -19.75
CA ARG A 90 -3.09 -9.38 -19.58
C ARG A 90 -1.81 -9.64 -20.39
N ASN A 91 -1.52 -8.85 -21.43
CA ASN A 91 -0.39 -9.12 -22.32
C ASN A 91 1.00 -8.89 -21.67
N ALA A 92 1.07 -8.50 -20.41
CA ALA A 92 2.29 -8.44 -19.60
C ALA A 92 2.85 -9.81 -19.19
N ALA A 93 1.99 -10.84 -19.12
CA ALA A 93 2.34 -12.15 -18.54
C ALA A 93 3.23 -13.02 -19.45
N ALA A 94 3.64 -12.52 -20.62
CA ALA A 94 4.35 -13.28 -21.65
C ALA A 94 5.87 -13.01 -21.72
N LYS A 95 6.50 -12.49 -20.65
CA LYS A 95 7.93 -12.20 -20.64
C LYS A 95 8.72 -13.07 -19.66
#